data_AF-A0A7S2DWX9-F1
#
_entry.id   AF-A0A7S2DWX9-F1
#
_cell.length_a   1.000
_cell.length_b   1.000
_cell.length_c   1.000
_cell.angle_alpha   90.00
_cell.angle_beta   90.00
_cell.angle_gamma   90.00
#
_symmetry.space_group_name_H-M   'P 1'
#
loop_
_entity.id
_entity.type
_entity.pdbx_description
1 polymer ?
#
loop_
_entity_poly.entity_id
_entity_poly.type
_entity_poly.pdbx_seq_one_letter_code
_entity_poly.pdbx_strand_id
1 'polypeptide(L)'
;GRYNIRNGMQDSVIHSTEPRGVPLNERFVSAKLVENGYETVAIGKWHLGMHQDSYLPLQRGFNSHYGIYTGGGSHTGHFSVSQSFTVRQQSESLVWQGYNLWENGVVSQDNFGTTHSTHLYSGKAVEYIELMEDANDEQPFFLYLAYQAIHDPIQVGDEKYISETSCNTIKGPKEND
;
A
#
# COMPACT_ATOMS: atom_id res chain seq x y z
N GLY A 1 1.58 15.84 7.17
CA GLY A 1 0.77 17.04 6.85
C GLY A 1 1.65 18.25 6.58
N ARG A 2 2.50 18.19 5.56
CA ARG A 2 3.33 19.29 5.05
C ARG A 2 3.36 19.18 3.53
N TYR A 3 3.56 20.28 2.83
CA TYR A 3 3.72 20.23 1.38
C TYR A 3 4.99 19.44 1.00
N ASN A 4 4.88 18.62 -0.04
CA ASN A 4 5.97 17.78 -0.55
C ASN A 4 7.22 18.59 -0.99
N ILE A 5 7.04 19.83 -1.46
CA ILE A 5 8.13 20.78 -1.77
C ILE A 5 9.02 21.14 -0.57
N ARG A 6 8.55 20.91 0.67
CA ARG A 6 9.34 21.15 1.90
C ARG A 6 10.28 20.00 2.22
N ASN A 7 10.02 18.83 1.63
CA ASN A 7 10.63 17.57 2.03
C ASN A 7 11.47 16.95 0.91
N GLY A 8 11.69 17.67 -0.21
CA GLY A 8 12.40 17.15 -1.38
C GLY A 8 11.60 16.11 -2.17
N MET A 9 10.28 16.06 -1.99
CA MET A 9 9.38 15.05 -2.58
C MET A 9 8.46 15.63 -3.66
N GLN A 10 8.84 16.75 -4.26
CA GLN A 10 8.04 17.44 -5.28
C GLN A 10 8.07 16.80 -6.66
N ASP A 11 9.14 16.06 -6.97
CA ASP A 11 9.34 15.46 -8.29
C ASP A 11 8.99 13.98 -8.30
N SER A 12 8.09 13.63 -9.21
CA SER A 12 7.52 12.29 -9.45
C SER A 12 7.16 11.53 -8.15
N VAL A 13 7.06 10.21 -8.24
CA VAL A 13 6.86 9.27 -7.13
C VAL A 13 8.12 8.45 -6.87
N ILE A 14 8.20 7.77 -5.72
CA ILE A 14 9.35 6.94 -5.37
C ILE A 14 9.24 5.61 -6.11
N HIS A 15 10.15 5.37 -7.05
CA HIS A 15 10.19 4.09 -7.76
C HIS A 15 10.95 3.02 -6.97
N SER A 16 10.65 1.74 -7.25
CA SER A 16 11.09 0.62 -6.40
C SER A 16 12.61 0.48 -6.24
N THR A 17 13.38 0.99 -7.19
CA THR A 17 14.86 0.93 -7.20
C THR A 17 15.51 2.22 -6.72
N GLU A 18 14.74 3.22 -6.29
CA GLU A 18 15.28 4.51 -5.85
C GLU A 18 15.69 4.49 -4.37
N PRO A 19 16.92 4.91 -4.02
CA PRO A 19 17.38 4.96 -2.64
C PRO A 19 16.89 6.23 -1.93
N ARG A 20 15.58 6.47 -1.94
CA ARG A 20 14.96 7.62 -1.25
C ARG A 20 13.66 7.26 -0.56
N GLY A 21 13.17 8.19 0.24
CA GLY A 21 11.93 8.09 1.00
C GLY A 21 11.63 9.41 1.69
N VAL A 22 10.49 9.50 2.37
CA VAL A 22 10.16 10.68 3.18
C VAL A 22 11.25 10.85 4.25
N PRO A 23 11.87 12.05 4.37
CA PRO A 23 13.00 12.29 5.28
C PRO A 23 12.74 11.77 6.70
N LEU A 24 13.75 11.18 7.33
CA LEU A 24 13.60 10.53 8.65
C LEU A 24 13.35 11.52 9.79
N ASN A 25 13.69 12.80 9.61
CA ASN A 25 13.36 13.87 10.55
C ASN A 25 11.90 14.35 10.44
N GLU A 26 11.13 13.86 9.45
CA GLU A 26 9.69 14.11 9.38
C GLU A 26 8.93 13.12 10.28
N ARG A 27 8.17 13.68 11.23
CA ARG A 27 7.37 12.90 12.18
C ARG A 27 5.99 12.65 11.62
N PHE A 28 5.62 11.37 11.56
CA PHE A 28 4.34 10.93 11.03
C PHE A 28 3.24 11.09 12.08
N VAL A 29 1.98 11.13 11.63
CA VAL A 29 0.82 11.21 12.54
C VAL A 29 0.73 9.96 13.41
N SER A 30 1.03 8.78 12.85
CA SER A 30 1.12 7.50 13.53
C SER A 30 2.11 7.55 14.71
N ALA A 31 3.32 8.06 14.49
CA ALA A 31 4.30 8.25 15.58
C ALA A 31 3.80 9.15 16.72
N LYS A 32 3.08 10.23 16.40
CA LYS A 32 2.46 11.09 17.42
C LYS A 32 1.33 10.37 18.17
N LEU A 33 0.56 9.55 17.47
CA LEU A 33 -0.55 8.81 18.05
C LEU A 33 -0.05 7.72 19.01
N VAL A 34 1.00 6.98 18.65
CA VAL A 34 1.67 6.01 19.53
C VAL A 34 2.12 6.66 20.84
N GLU A 35 2.71 7.86 20.78
CA GLU A 35 3.13 8.61 21.97
C GLU A 35 1.98 9.07 22.86
N ASN A 36 0.76 9.08 22.33
CA ASN A 36 -0.47 9.40 23.05
C ASN A 36 -1.31 8.15 23.34
N GLY A 37 -0.68 6.96 23.33
CA GLY A 37 -1.29 5.70 23.74
C GLY A 37 -2.13 5.01 22.69
N TYR A 38 -2.12 5.47 21.43
CA TYR A 38 -2.85 4.76 20.37
C TYR A 38 -2.10 3.51 19.92
N GLU A 39 -2.86 2.45 19.69
CA GLU A 39 -2.43 1.30 18.89
C GLU A 39 -2.59 1.68 17.40
N THR A 40 -1.57 1.44 16.58
CA THR A 40 -1.55 1.98 15.20
C THR A 40 -1.23 0.92 14.17
N VAL A 41 -2.06 0.84 13.13
CA VAL A 41 -1.87 -0.13 12.05
C VAL A 41 -1.91 0.54 10.67
N ALA A 42 -1.01 0.10 9.80
CA ALA A 42 -0.99 0.45 8.39
C ALA A 42 -1.40 -0.76 7.53
N ILE A 43 -2.47 -0.64 6.78
CA ILE A 43 -2.96 -1.68 5.87
C ILE A 43 -2.97 -1.16 4.44
N GLY A 44 -2.27 -1.84 3.55
CA GLY A 44 -2.25 -1.57 2.11
C GLY A 44 -0.98 -0.86 1.63
N LYS A 45 -1.14 0.12 0.73
CA LYS A 45 -0.03 0.76 0.02
C LYS A 45 0.73 1.75 0.89
N TRP A 46 2.05 1.57 0.98
CA TRP A 46 2.95 2.50 1.65
C TRP A 46 3.48 3.61 0.73
N HIS A 47 4.39 3.28 -0.19
CA HIS A 47 4.94 4.19 -1.21
C HIS A 47 5.65 5.45 -0.67
N LEU A 48 6.17 5.40 0.56
CA LEU A 48 6.89 6.52 1.20
C LEU A 48 8.38 6.24 1.43
N GLY A 49 8.90 5.18 0.80
CA GLY A 49 10.30 4.75 0.83
C GLY A 49 10.45 3.36 1.45
N MET A 50 11.37 2.57 0.90
CA MET A 50 11.62 1.20 1.36
C MET A 50 13.07 0.73 1.18
N HIS A 51 13.98 1.64 0.83
CA HIS A 51 15.37 1.28 0.53
C HIS A 51 16.21 0.94 1.78
N GLN A 52 15.72 1.28 2.97
CA GLN A 52 16.27 0.94 4.29
C GLN A 52 15.12 0.74 5.28
N ASP A 53 15.34 -0.09 6.30
CA ASP A 53 14.33 -0.40 7.33
C ASP A 53 13.75 0.85 7.99
N SER A 54 14.56 1.90 8.17
CA SER A 54 14.14 3.18 8.77
C SER A 54 13.02 3.90 7.99
N TYR A 55 12.76 3.52 6.74
CA TYR A 55 11.68 4.08 5.93
C TYR A 55 10.41 3.21 5.91
N LEU A 56 10.46 2.00 6.46
CA LEU A 56 9.33 1.08 6.50
C LEU A 56 8.29 1.52 7.55
N PRO A 57 7.01 1.14 7.40
CA PRO A 57 5.92 1.60 8.26
C PRO A 57 6.17 1.41 9.76
N LEU A 58 6.76 0.27 10.16
CA LEU A 58 7.03 -0.05 11.57
C LEU A 58 8.00 0.95 12.23
N GLN A 59 8.90 1.53 11.43
CA GLN A 59 9.90 2.51 11.86
C GLN A 59 9.37 3.95 11.71
N ARG A 60 8.16 4.11 11.16
CA ARG A 60 7.45 5.39 11.00
C ARG A 60 6.24 5.50 11.91
N GLY A 61 6.25 4.77 13.03
CA GLY A 61 5.29 4.89 14.10
C GLY A 61 4.00 4.11 13.91
N PHE A 62 4.02 3.06 13.08
CA PHE A 62 2.98 2.03 13.07
C PHE A 62 3.42 0.84 13.92
N ASN A 63 2.55 0.34 14.80
CA ASN A 63 2.80 -0.87 15.59
C ASN A 63 2.73 -2.13 14.72
N SER A 64 1.80 -2.14 13.76
CA SER A 64 1.58 -3.25 12.83
C SER A 64 1.47 -2.76 11.39
N HIS A 65 1.85 -3.62 10.44
CA HIS A 65 1.73 -3.36 9.02
C HIS A 65 1.36 -4.63 8.24
N TYR A 66 0.39 -4.50 7.34
CA TYR A 66 0.10 -5.49 6.31
C TYR A 66 -0.11 -4.79 4.97
N GLY A 67 0.70 -5.09 3.96
CA GLY A 67 0.53 -4.41 2.67
C GLY A 67 1.78 -4.34 1.81
N ILE A 68 1.74 -3.46 0.81
CA ILE A 68 2.83 -3.28 -0.14
C ILE A 68 3.69 -2.07 0.21
N TYR A 69 5.00 -2.19 0.01
CA TYR A 69 5.91 -1.06 0.18
C TYR A 69 5.99 -0.15 -1.04
N THR A 70 5.80 -0.71 -2.23
CA THR A 70 5.95 -0.01 -3.51
C THR A 70 4.72 0.81 -3.90
N GLY A 71 4.80 1.50 -5.05
CA GLY A 71 3.71 2.29 -5.59
C GLY A 71 2.52 1.51 -6.14
N GLY A 72 2.63 0.19 -6.29
CA GLY A 72 1.62 -0.67 -6.89
C GLY A 72 2.21 -2.02 -7.25
N GLY A 73 1.41 -2.87 -7.87
CA GLY A 73 1.82 -4.21 -8.27
C GLY A 73 0.63 -5.03 -8.74
N SER A 74 0.79 -6.32 -8.96
CA SER A 74 -0.37 -7.17 -9.24
C SER A 74 -1.31 -7.22 -8.04
N HIS A 75 -2.61 -7.02 -8.28
CA HIS A 75 -3.65 -7.13 -7.26
C HIS A 75 -3.89 -8.57 -6.81
N THR A 76 -3.69 -9.55 -7.68
CA THR A 76 -3.94 -10.98 -7.38
C THR A 76 -2.66 -11.79 -7.27
N GLY A 77 -1.59 -11.43 -7.99
CA GLY A 77 -0.30 -12.11 -7.91
C GLY A 77 0.68 -11.48 -6.90
N HIS A 78 0.32 -10.31 -6.35
CA HIS A 78 1.05 -9.64 -5.27
C HIS A 78 2.55 -9.41 -5.50
N PHE A 79 2.99 -9.31 -6.76
CA PHE A 79 4.37 -8.96 -7.12
C PHE A 79 4.45 -7.53 -7.66
N SER A 80 5.64 -6.94 -7.61
CA SER A 80 5.96 -5.66 -8.25
C SER A 80 7.07 -5.84 -9.27
N VAL A 81 7.09 -4.97 -10.28
CA VAL A 81 8.12 -4.94 -11.31
C VAL A 81 8.79 -3.57 -11.27
N SER A 82 10.12 -3.53 -11.32
CA SER A 82 10.88 -2.29 -11.38
C SER A 82 10.64 -1.56 -12.70
N GLN A 83 11.01 -0.28 -12.76
CA GLN A 83 11.25 0.33 -14.06
C GLN A 83 12.37 -0.42 -14.80
N SER A 84 12.35 -0.35 -16.14
CA SER A 84 13.45 -0.84 -16.96
C SER A 84 14.72 -0.04 -16.67
N PHE A 85 15.84 -0.73 -16.50
CA PHE A 85 17.15 -0.12 -16.30
C PHE A 85 18.22 -0.86 -17.10
N THR A 86 19.35 -0.21 -17.34
CA THR A 86 20.50 -0.81 -18.02
C THR A 86 21.66 -0.93 -17.03
N VAL A 87 22.21 -2.13 -16.89
CA VAL A 87 23.40 -2.34 -16.06
C VAL A 87 24.60 -1.70 -16.77
N ARG A 88 25.48 -1.05 -16.01
CA ARG A 88 26.67 -0.40 -16.57
C ARG A 88 27.45 -1.40 -17.44
N GLN A 89 27.79 -1.00 -18.66
CA GLN A 89 28.48 -1.80 -19.69
C GLN A 89 27.65 -2.95 -20.30
N GLN A 90 26.35 -3.02 -20.03
CA GLN A 90 25.44 -3.88 -20.77
C GLN A 90 24.60 -3.02 -21.72
N SER A 91 24.17 -3.60 -22.84
CA SER A 91 23.30 -2.95 -23.83
C SER A 91 21.83 -3.29 -23.63
N GLU A 92 21.52 -4.28 -22.79
CA GLU A 92 20.15 -4.77 -22.59
C GLU A 92 19.45 -4.02 -21.45
N SER A 93 18.18 -3.72 -21.69
CA SER A 93 17.26 -3.22 -20.65
C SER A 93 16.71 -4.40 -19.87
N LEU A 94 16.84 -4.33 -18.54
CA LEU A 94 16.37 -5.35 -17.60
C LEU A 94 15.26 -4.78 -16.72
N VAL A 95 14.47 -5.69 -16.16
CA VAL A 95 13.52 -5.41 -15.07
C VAL A 95 13.78 -6.39 -13.94
N TRP A 96 13.47 -5.98 -12.71
CA TRP A 96 13.42 -6.86 -11.56
C TRP A 96 11.98 -7.08 -11.14
N GLN A 97 11.64 -8.30 -10.78
CA GLN A 97 10.35 -8.68 -10.24
C GLN A 97 10.56 -9.36 -8.89
N GLY A 98 9.67 -9.07 -7.94
CA GLY A 98 9.69 -9.70 -6.63
C GLY A 98 8.34 -9.62 -5.92
N TYR A 99 8.20 -10.43 -4.87
CA TYR A 99 7.05 -10.36 -3.96
C TYR A 99 6.93 -8.96 -3.37
N ASN A 100 5.69 -8.51 -3.21
CA ASN A 100 5.39 -7.14 -2.85
C ASN A 100 4.50 -7.04 -1.62
N LEU A 101 3.96 -8.14 -1.11
CA LEU A 101 3.07 -8.13 0.05
C LEU A 101 3.82 -8.56 1.32
N TRP A 102 3.71 -7.75 2.37
CA TRP A 102 4.48 -7.89 3.59
C TRP A 102 3.58 -7.81 4.81
N GLU A 103 3.89 -8.61 5.82
CA GLU A 103 3.26 -8.57 7.14
C GLU A 103 4.35 -8.39 8.18
N ASN A 104 4.32 -7.25 8.87
CA ASN A 104 5.27 -6.88 9.93
C ASN A 104 6.75 -7.07 9.55
N GLY A 105 7.11 -6.72 8.30
CA GLY A 105 8.49 -6.80 7.80
C GLY A 105 8.88 -8.16 7.21
N VAL A 106 7.98 -9.14 7.24
CA VAL A 106 8.19 -10.48 6.66
C VAL A 106 7.35 -10.62 5.39
N VAL A 107 7.85 -11.40 4.42
CA VAL A 107 7.09 -11.74 3.21
C VAL A 107 5.81 -12.49 3.62
N SER A 108 4.65 -11.97 3.24
CA SER A 108 3.37 -12.60 3.56
C SER A 108 3.16 -13.88 2.75
N GLN A 109 2.52 -14.89 3.36
CA GLN A 109 2.09 -16.10 2.65
C GLN A 109 1.02 -15.82 1.59
N ASP A 110 0.29 -14.70 1.71
CA ASP A 110 -0.72 -14.32 0.74
C ASP A 110 -0.12 -14.02 -0.64
N ASN A 111 1.20 -13.79 -0.73
CA ASN A 111 1.89 -13.69 -2.04
C ASN A 111 1.73 -14.94 -2.91
N PHE A 112 1.46 -16.10 -2.31
CA PHE A 112 1.25 -17.37 -3.03
C PHE A 112 -0.22 -17.64 -3.36
N GLY A 113 -1.12 -16.77 -2.89
CA GLY A 113 -2.55 -16.83 -3.17
C GLY A 113 -2.91 -16.08 -4.46
N THR A 114 -4.22 -16.03 -4.73
CA THR A 114 -4.80 -15.27 -5.86
C THR A 114 -5.87 -14.28 -5.42
N THR A 115 -6.10 -14.16 -4.11
CA THR A 115 -7.10 -13.28 -3.53
C THR A 115 -6.79 -11.84 -3.87
N HIS A 116 -7.76 -11.13 -4.47
CA HIS A 116 -7.56 -9.74 -4.84
C HIS A 116 -7.22 -8.87 -3.62
N SER A 117 -6.21 -8.00 -3.77
CA SER A 117 -5.65 -7.20 -2.68
C SER A 117 -6.69 -6.38 -1.90
N THR A 118 -7.73 -5.89 -2.58
CA THR A 118 -8.87 -5.23 -1.92
C THR A 118 -9.50 -6.10 -0.85
N HIS A 119 -9.77 -7.39 -1.14
CA HIS A 119 -10.37 -8.30 -0.17
C HIS A 119 -9.40 -8.64 0.96
N LEU A 120 -8.11 -8.83 0.66
CA LEU A 120 -7.09 -9.03 1.68
C LEU A 120 -7.02 -7.84 2.65
N TYR A 121 -6.99 -6.60 2.13
CA TYR A 121 -6.93 -5.41 2.96
C TYR A 121 -8.21 -5.17 3.76
N SER A 122 -9.39 -5.42 3.16
CA SER A 122 -10.65 -5.36 3.90
C SER A 122 -10.69 -6.41 5.02
N GLY A 123 -10.27 -7.65 4.73
CA GLY A 123 -10.23 -8.73 5.72
C GLY A 123 -9.29 -8.39 6.88
N LYS A 124 -8.07 -7.93 6.59
CA LYS A 124 -7.10 -7.51 7.62
C LYS A 124 -7.58 -6.31 8.43
N ALA A 125 -8.34 -5.39 7.82
CA ALA A 125 -8.94 -4.28 8.56
C ALA A 125 -10.02 -4.75 9.52
N VAL A 126 -10.89 -5.68 9.10
CA VAL A 126 -11.91 -6.29 9.97
C VAL A 126 -11.25 -7.08 11.09
N GLU A 127 -10.29 -7.95 10.77
CA GLU A 127 -9.50 -8.73 11.75
C GLU A 127 -8.90 -7.81 12.82
N TYR A 128 -8.29 -6.69 12.41
CA TYR A 128 -7.71 -5.75 13.37
C TYR A 128 -8.76 -5.04 14.23
N ILE A 129 -9.90 -4.64 13.66
CA ILE A 129 -10.98 -4.00 14.43
C ILE A 129 -11.55 -4.98 15.47
N GLU A 130 -11.79 -6.23 15.08
CA GLU A 130 -12.25 -7.29 15.98
C GLU A 130 -11.23 -7.56 17.10
N LEU A 131 -9.93 -7.62 16.76
CA LEU A 131 -8.87 -7.76 17.77
C LEU A 131 -8.85 -6.61 18.78
N MET A 132 -9.09 -5.36 18.35
CA MET A 132 -9.16 -4.21 19.24
C MET A 132 -10.42 -4.24 20.13
N GLU A 133 -11.54 -4.73 19.61
CA GLU A 133 -12.77 -4.93 20.38
C GLU A 133 -12.58 -6.03 21.44
N ASP A 134 -12.01 -7.18 21.06
CA ASP A 134 -11.79 -8.34 21.93
C ASP A 134 -10.76 -8.09 23.03
N ALA A 135 -9.76 -7.24 22.77
CA ALA A 135 -8.79 -6.85 23.78
C ALA A 135 -9.45 -6.14 24.98
N ASN A 136 -10.71 -5.66 24.83
CA ASN A 136 -11.48 -4.93 25.83
C ASN A 136 -10.66 -3.81 26.50
N ASP A 137 -9.73 -3.24 25.74
CA ASP A 137 -8.82 -2.22 26.18
C ASP A 137 -9.49 -0.87 25.88
N GLU A 138 -9.56 0.04 26.85
CA GLU A 138 -9.97 1.44 26.59
C GLU A 138 -8.97 2.16 25.67
N GLN A 139 -7.93 1.46 25.22
CA GLN A 139 -6.91 1.93 24.31
C GLN A 139 -7.53 2.26 22.94
N PRO A 140 -7.41 3.51 22.47
CA PRO A 140 -7.89 3.87 21.14
C PRO A 140 -6.95 3.32 20.07
N PHE A 141 -7.47 3.03 18.88
CA PHE A 141 -6.66 2.63 17.73
C PHE A 141 -6.73 3.63 16.57
N PHE A 142 -5.72 3.60 15.71
CA PHE A 142 -5.66 4.32 14.45
C PHE A 142 -5.35 3.37 13.29
N LEU A 143 -6.30 3.26 12.37
CA LEU A 143 -6.19 2.47 11.15
C LEU A 143 -5.90 3.37 9.94
N TYR A 144 -4.72 3.20 9.34
CA TYR A 144 -4.40 3.72 8.02
C TYR A 144 -4.69 2.65 6.96
N LEU A 145 -5.86 2.75 6.31
CA LEU A 145 -6.28 1.82 5.26
C LEU A 145 -6.10 2.45 3.87
N ALA A 146 -5.01 2.08 3.20
CA ALA A 146 -4.64 2.58 1.88
C ALA A 146 -4.79 1.51 0.80
N TYR A 147 -5.99 1.38 0.25
CA TYR A 147 -6.22 0.44 -0.84
C TYR A 147 -5.30 0.70 -2.04
N GLN A 148 -4.87 -0.39 -2.69
CA GLN A 148 -4.19 -0.31 -3.97
C GLN A 148 -5.18 0.02 -5.10
N ALA A 149 -6.41 -0.50 -5.02
CA ALA A 149 -7.44 -0.25 -6.03
C ALA A 149 -7.84 1.24 -6.05
N ILE A 150 -8.12 1.84 -7.20
CA ILE A 150 -8.21 1.27 -8.56
C ILE A 150 -6.94 1.55 -9.41
N HIS A 151 -5.77 1.61 -8.78
CA HIS A 151 -4.53 1.85 -9.52
C HIS A 151 -4.24 0.71 -10.50
N ASP A 152 -3.53 1.01 -11.58
CA ASP A 152 -3.06 -0.02 -12.51
C ASP A 152 -2.20 -1.08 -11.80
N PRO A 153 -2.24 -2.34 -12.27
CA PRO A 153 -2.99 -2.84 -13.43
C PRO A 153 -4.48 -3.06 -13.13
N ILE A 154 -5.34 -2.86 -14.12
CA ILE A 154 -6.78 -3.19 -14.00
C ILE A 154 -6.96 -4.71 -13.92
N GLN A 155 -7.10 -5.22 -12.71
CA GLN A 155 -7.32 -6.62 -12.40
C GLN A 155 -8.57 -6.71 -11.54
N VAL A 156 -9.46 -7.64 -11.86
CA VAL A 156 -10.72 -7.84 -11.14
C VAL A 156 -10.69 -9.23 -10.54
N GLY A 157 -10.98 -9.34 -9.24
CA GLY A 157 -10.90 -10.61 -8.52
C GLY A 157 -12.01 -11.62 -8.84
N ASP A 158 -13.12 -11.17 -9.42
CA ASP A 158 -14.30 -11.99 -9.71
C ASP A 158 -14.97 -11.50 -11.00
N GLU A 159 -15.22 -12.43 -11.93
CA GLU A 159 -15.81 -12.13 -13.23
C GLU A 159 -17.20 -11.49 -13.12
N LYS A 160 -17.93 -11.67 -12.01
CA LYS A 160 -19.26 -11.05 -11.82
C LYS A 160 -19.22 -9.53 -11.93
N TYR A 161 -18.10 -8.91 -11.54
CA TYR A 161 -17.90 -7.46 -11.63
C TYR A 161 -17.63 -6.98 -13.06
N ILE A 162 -17.51 -7.90 -14.02
CA ILE A 162 -17.34 -7.62 -15.46
C ILE A 162 -18.60 -8.06 -16.21
N SER A 163 -19.13 -9.25 -15.92
CA SER A 163 -20.20 -9.89 -16.68
C SER A 163 -21.58 -9.26 -16.47
N GLU A 164 -21.87 -8.71 -15.28
CA GLU A 164 -23.15 -8.08 -14.96
C GLU A 164 -23.18 -6.58 -15.28
N THR A 165 -22.04 -6.00 -15.66
CA THR A 165 -21.89 -4.56 -15.94
C THR A 165 -21.67 -4.33 -17.43
N SER A 166 -22.65 -4.72 -18.25
CA SER A 166 -22.68 -4.23 -19.64
C SER A 166 -22.75 -2.69 -19.60
N CYS A 167 -22.03 -2.00 -20.49
CA CYS A 167 -22.08 -0.52 -20.62
C CYS A 167 -23.51 0.03 -20.76
N ASN A 168 -24.51 -0.82 -21.06
CA ASN A 168 -25.93 -0.47 -21.10
C ASN A 168 -26.52 -0.06 -19.73
N THR A 169 -25.85 -0.35 -18.60
CA THR A 169 -26.32 0.06 -17.27
C THR A 169 -25.82 1.44 -16.85
N ILE A 170 -24.78 1.97 -17.52
CA ILE A 170 -24.26 3.32 -17.28
C ILE A 170 -25.12 4.30 -18.08
N LYS A 171 -26.16 4.83 -17.45
CA LYS A 171 -26.87 5.99 -18.00
C LYS A 171 -25.93 7.19 -17.89
N GLY A 172 -25.70 7.89 -19.00
CA GLY A 172 -24.99 9.17 -19.01
C GLY A 172 -25.65 10.18 -18.06
N PRO A 173 -24.96 11.29 -17.74
CA PRO A 173 -25.55 12.34 -16.92
C PRO A 173 -26.92 12.72 -17.45
N LYS A 174 -27.91 12.86 -16.56
CA LYS A 174 -29.22 13.38 -16.93
C LYS A 174 -28.99 14.81 -17.45
N GLU A 175 -29.13 15.01 -18.75
CA GLU A 175 -29.32 16.34 -19.29
C GLU A 175 -30.70 16.79 -18.79
N ASN A 176 -30.71 17.81 -17.92
CA ASN A 176 -31.96 18.46 -17.54
C ASN A 176 -32.32 19.41 -18.69
N ASP A 177 -33.42 19.11 -19.38
CA ASP A 177 -34.09 20.05 -20.31
C ASP A 177 -34.66 21.27 -19.56
#